data_AF-E5BET8-F1
#
_entry.id   AF-E5BET8-F1
#
_cell.length_a   1.000
_cell.length_b   1.000
_cell.length_c   1.000
_cell.angle_alpha   90.00
_cell.angle_beta   90.00
_cell.angle_gamma   90.00
#
_symmetry.space_group_name_H-M   'P 1'
#
loop_
_entity.id
_entity.type
_entity.pdbx_description
1 polymer ?
#
loop_
_entity_poly.entity_id
_entity_poly.type
_entity_poly.pdbx_seq_one_letter_code
_entity_poly.pdbx_strand_id
1 'polypeptide(L)'
;MGKMKLFKNVGIEDLESILKNGILPISETGNDNWEEGKRGNNAKDVVYLFSPKLEVNSFPKAYGIVLLEVEVEAQLNTFEKNDEHIDDYDEYIVDRVEVQDIKAVYIPKIFEDRVREFLTEETLKKVTFVEISAKHYQDFNLIEADEKTLSAFGKTAEIDSTEFNFFRGKRKVQGLFSEIEQIFDLYKVVYKF
;
A
#
# COMPACT_ATOMS: atom_id res chain seq x y z
N MET A 1 7.80 -1.38 -26.93
CA MET A 1 6.75 -0.38 -26.63
C MET A 1 7.42 0.75 -25.85
N GLY A 2 6.72 1.82 -25.46
CA GLY A 2 7.35 2.83 -24.57
C GLY A 2 7.30 2.35 -23.13
N LYS A 3 8.28 2.75 -22.30
CA LYS A 3 8.16 2.57 -20.85
C LYS A 3 7.00 3.42 -20.31
N MET A 4 6.34 2.92 -19.28
CA MET A 4 5.21 3.55 -18.61
C MET A 4 5.47 3.66 -17.12
N LYS A 5 4.95 4.74 -16.53
CA LYS A 5 4.97 4.96 -15.08
C LYS A 5 3.84 4.16 -14.44
N LEU A 6 4.22 3.23 -13.58
CA LEU A 6 3.32 2.33 -12.86
C LEU A 6 3.67 2.31 -11.37
N PHE A 7 2.79 1.72 -10.57
CA PHE A 7 2.93 1.69 -9.14
C PHE A 7 2.73 0.30 -8.56
N LYS A 8 3.29 0.10 -7.36
CA LYS A 8 3.05 -1.09 -6.55
C LYS A 8 3.09 -0.75 -5.06
N ASN A 9 2.07 -1.16 -4.33
CA ASN A 9 2.14 -1.18 -2.87
C ASN A 9 2.90 -2.42 -2.40
N VAL A 10 3.78 -2.27 -1.42
CA VAL A 10 4.54 -3.36 -0.79
C VAL A 10 4.61 -3.20 0.73
N GLY A 11 4.85 -4.31 1.43
CA GLY A 11 5.16 -4.32 2.86
C GLY A 11 6.47 -3.59 3.15
N ILE A 12 6.63 -3.10 4.37
CA ILE A 12 7.87 -2.41 4.76
C ILE A 12 9.04 -3.39 4.88
N GLU A 13 8.73 -4.61 5.32
CA GLU A 13 9.63 -5.74 5.55
C GLU A 13 10.29 -6.22 4.25
N ASP A 14 9.60 -6.05 3.11
CA ASP A 14 10.12 -6.40 1.79
C ASP A 14 11.02 -5.32 1.17
N LEU A 15 10.96 -4.09 1.67
CA LEU A 15 11.55 -2.93 0.98
C LEU A 15 13.06 -3.08 0.76
N GLU A 16 13.81 -3.56 1.76
CA GLU A 16 15.26 -3.73 1.62
C GLU A 16 15.63 -4.79 0.60
N SER A 17 14.88 -5.90 0.56
CA SER A 17 15.08 -6.96 -0.43
C SER A 17 14.76 -6.45 -1.83
N ILE A 18 13.67 -5.69 -1.99
CA ILE A 18 13.26 -5.10 -3.26
C ILE A 18 14.30 -4.11 -3.77
N LEU A 19 14.82 -3.23 -2.92
CA LEU A 19 15.85 -2.26 -3.31
C LEU A 19 17.21 -2.90 -3.63
N LYS A 20 17.39 -4.18 -3.28
CA LYS A 20 18.59 -4.97 -3.60
C LYS A 20 18.42 -5.83 -4.85
N ASN A 21 17.25 -6.45 -5.01
CA ASN A 21 17.03 -7.53 -5.97
C ASN A 21 16.02 -7.16 -7.07
N GLY A 22 15.33 -6.03 -6.93
CA GLY A 22 14.18 -5.67 -7.75
C GLY A 22 12.89 -6.30 -7.23
N ILE A 23 11.80 -6.12 -7.98
CA ILE A 23 10.52 -6.76 -7.69
C ILE A 23 10.48 -8.06 -8.47
N LEU A 24 10.42 -9.17 -7.75
CA LEU A 24 10.41 -10.52 -8.30
C LEU A 24 9.01 -11.15 -8.17
N PRO A 25 8.65 -12.10 -9.06
CA PRO A 25 7.36 -12.76 -9.02
C PRO A 25 7.24 -13.71 -7.82
N ILE A 26 5.99 -14.06 -7.47
CA ILE A 26 5.68 -14.93 -6.31
C ILE A 26 6.34 -16.30 -6.47
N SER A 27 6.48 -16.82 -7.69
CA SER A 27 7.16 -18.09 -7.96
C SER A 27 8.64 -18.08 -7.57
N GLU A 28 9.27 -16.90 -7.48
CA GLU A 28 10.67 -16.73 -7.07
C GLU A 28 10.80 -16.37 -5.58
N THR A 29 9.89 -15.53 -5.06
CA THR A 29 9.99 -15.01 -3.68
C THR A 29 9.25 -15.88 -2.66
N GLY A 30 8.23 -16.62 -3.08
CA GLY A 30 7.27 -17.29 -2.19
C GLY A 30 6.38 -16.32 -1.40
N ASN A 31 6.48 -15.01 -1.65
CA ASN A 31 5.72 -13.98 -0.97
C ASN A 31 4.30 -13.91 -1.56
N ASP A 32 3.42 -14.78 -1.05
CA ASP A 32 2.01 -14.90 -1.46
C ASP A 32 1.11 -14.09 -0.51
N ASN A 33 1.23 -12.76 -0.55
CA ASN A 33 0.41 -11.82 0.22
C ASN A 33 -0.99 -11.60 -0.39
N TRP A 34 -1.50 -12.55 -1.17
CA TRP A 34 -2.85 -12.46 -1.74
C TRP A 34 -3.90 -12.86 -0.70
N GLU A 35 -4.99 -12.07 -0.56
CA GLU A 35 -6.09 -12.42 0.33
C GLU A 35 -6.64 -13.80 -0.02
N GLU A 36 -6.59 -14.73 0.95
CA GLU A 36 -7.01 -16.12 0.77
C GLU A 36 -8.45 -16.18 0.22
N GLY A 37 -8.60 -16.72 -0.99
CA GLY A 37 -9.90 -16.97 -1.63
C GLY A 37 -10.55 -15.77 -2.32
N LYS A 38 -9.86 -14.62 -2.49
CA LYS A 38 -10.46 -13.42 -3.12
C LYS A 38 -9.85 -12.98 -4.46
N ARG A 39 -8.77 -13.60 -4.93
CA ARG A 39 -8.24 -13.39 -6.28
C ARG A 39 -8.35 -14.66 -7.12
N GLY A 40 -8.66 -14.47 -8.42
CA GLY A 40 -8.80 -15.53 -9.41
C GLY A 40 -7.52 -16.31 -9.67
N ASN A 41 -7.52 -17.16 -10.72
CA ASN A 41 -6.37 -17.99 -11.09
C ASN A 41 -5.27 -17.15 -11.77
N ASN A 42 -4.61 -16.30 -10.97
CA ASN A 42 -3.57 -15.38 -11.41
C ASN A 42 -2.23 -16.10 -11.59
N ALA A 43 -1.50 -15.71 -12.63
CA ALA A 43 -0.13 -16.14 -12.88
C ALA A 43 0.77 -15.74 -11.69
N LYS A 44 1.54 -16.69 -11.15
CA LYS A 44 2.47 -16.47 -10.03
C LYS A 44 3.90 -16.15 -10.50
N ASP A 45 4.16 -16.30 -11.79
CA ASP A 45 5.44 -16.08 -12.47
C ASP A 45 5.57 -14.67 -13.07
N VAL A 46 4.69 -13.75 -12.68
CA VAL A 46 4.72 -12.34 -13.08
C VAL A 46 4.56 -11.41 -11.87
N VAL A 47 4.99 -10.16 -12.05
CA VAL A 47 4.79 -9.04 -11.13
C VAL A 47 3.60 -8.21 -11.61
N TYR A 48 2.64 -8.03 -10.71
CA TYR A 48 1.49 -7.13 -10.92
C TYR A 48 1.83 -5.72 -10.46
N LEU A 49 1.53 -4.76 -11.34
CA LEU A 49 1.67 -3.32 -11.18
C LEU A 49 0.32 -2.65 -11.50
N PHE A 50 0.12 -1.42 -11.05
CA PHE A 50 -1.12 -0.69 -11.32
C PHE A 50 -0.88 0.72 -11.86
N SER A 51 -1.86 1.22 -12.61
CA SER A 51 -2.01 2.63 -12.97
C SER A 51 -3.37 3.13 -12.47
N PRO A 52 -3.40 4.08 -11.52
CA PRO A 52 -4.67 4.53 -10.92
C PRO A 52 -5.55 5.25 -11.96
N LYS A 53 -6.86 4.96 -11.96
CA LYS A 53 -7.85 5.64 -12.80
C LYS A 53 -8.48 6.85 -12.11
N LEU A 54 -8.41 6.87 -10.79
CA LEU A 54 -9.04 7.86 -9.92
C LEU A 54 -7.97 8.61 -9.11
N GLU A 55 -8.41 9.56 -8.28
CA GLU A 55 -7.51 10.25 -7.33
C GLU A 55 -6.89 9.31 -6.29
N VAL A 56 -7.50 8.14 -6.05
CA VAL A 56 -6.92 7.10 -5.19
C VAL A 56 -5.76 6.43 -5.91
N ASN A 57 -4.56 6.65 -5.40
CA ASN A 57 -3.29 6.20 -5.99
C ASN A 57 -2.56 5.15 -5.15
N SER A 58 -3.25 4.58 -4.15
CA SER A 58 -2.67 3.58 -3.26
C SER A 58 -3.72 2.57 -2.81
N PHE A 59 -3.27 1.33 -2.65
CA PHE A 59 -4.11 0.20 -2.25
C PHE A 59 -3.47 -0.54 -1.06
N PRO A 60 -3.23 0.15 0.07
CA PRO A 60 -2.52 -0.40 1.22
C PRO A 60 -3.30 -1.50 1.92
N LYS A 61 -4.62 -1.56 1.70
CA LYS A 61 -5.52 -2.59 2.23
C LYS A 61 -4.99 -4.01 1.96
N ALA A 62 -4.45 -4.25 0.78
CA ALA A 62 -4.05 -5.59 0.36
C ALA A 62 -2.53 -5.79 0.25
N TYR A 63 -1.73 -4.73 0.29
CA TYR A 63 -0.36 -4.80 -0.22
C TYR A 63 0.71 -4.03 0.57
N GLY A 64 0.36 -3.27 1.60
CA GLY A 64 1.33 -2.57 2.45
C GLY A 64 1.43 -1.05 2.26
N ILE A 65 2.08 -0.40 3.23
CA ILE A 65 2.16 1.07 3.32
C ILE A 65 3.19 1.72 2.40
N VAL A 66 4.10 0.95 1.81
CA VAL A 66 5.13 1.51 0.93
C VAL A 66 4.58 1.54 -0.49
N LEU A 67 4.63 2.70 -1.14
CA LEU A 67 4.25 2.84 -2.54
C LEU A 67 5.50 3.03 -3.38
N LEU A 68 5.74 2.07 -4.28
CA LEU A 68 6.82 2.12 -5.25
C LEU A 68 6.32 2.75 -6.55
N GLU A 69 7.10 3.67 -7.11
CA GLU A 69 6.96 4.13 -8.49
C GLU A 69 8.00 3.44 -9.36
N VAL A 70 7.56 2.89 -10.49
CA VAL A 70 8.41 2.16 -11.42
C VAL A 70 8.20 2.64 -12.85
N GLU A 71 9.22 2.50 -13.68
CA GLU A 71 9.17 2.85 -15.10
C GLU A 71 9.63 1.69 -15.98
N VAL A 72 8.68 0.95 -16.55
CA VAL A 72 8.92 -0.34 -17.24
C VAL A 72 8.09 -0.47 -18.51
N GLU A 73 8.48 -1.37 -19.41
CA GLU A 73 7.58 -1.85 -20.47
C GLU A 73 6.70 -2.97 -19.90
N ALA A 74 5.38 -2.78 -19.88
CA ALA A 74 4.46 -3.74 -19.29
C ALA A 74 3.30 -4.11 -20.23
N GLN A 75 2.70 -5.26 -19.98
CA GLN A 75 1.52 -5.73 -20.70
C GLN A 75 0.27 -5.45 -19.86
N LEU A 76 -0.78 -4.92 -20.49
CA LEU A 76 -2.06 -4.70 -19.81
C LEU A 76 -2.66 -6.06 -19.42
N ASN A 77 -2.96 -6.22 -18.14
CA ASN A 77 -3.70 -7.37 -17.65
C ASN A 77 -5.21 -7.09 -17.72
N THR A 78 -5.99 -8.12 -18.03
CA THR A 78 -7.45 -7.99 -18.08
C THR A 78 -8.04 -8.56 -16.80
N PHE A 79 -8.73 -7.72 -16.03
CA PHE A 79 -9.51 -8.19 -14.89
C PHE A 79 -10.59 -9.18 -15.33
N GLU A 80 -10.94 -10.10 -14.42
CA GLU A 80 -12.21 -10.82 -14.57
C GLU A 80 -13.38 -9.82 -14.47
N LYS A 81 -14.48 -10.10 -15.20
CA LYS A 81 -15.62 -9.17 -15.30
C LYS A 81 -16.26 -8.77 -13.96
N ASN A 82 -16.02 -9.53 -12.90
CA ASN A 82 -16.60 -9.32 -11.58
C ASN A 82 -15.56 -8.87 -10.53
N ASP A 83 -14.35 -8.45 -10.96
CA ASP A 83 -13.32 -7.98 -10.04
C ASP A 83 -13.75 -6.66 -9.38
N GLU A 84 -13.57 -6.57 -8.05
CA GLU A 84 -13.98 -5.40 -7.26
C GLU A 84 -13.17 -4.13 -7.57
N HIS A 85 -12.01 -4.27 -8.24
CA HIS A 85 -11.09 -3.18 -8.55
C HIS A 85 -11.10 -2.72 -10.02
N ILE A 86 -12.00 -3.24 -10.85
CA ILE A 86 -12.01 -2.96 -12.31
C ILE A 86 -12.09 -1.44 -12.64
N ASP A 87 -12.76 -0.67 -11.78
CA ASP A 87 -12.93 0.78 -11.93
C ASP A 87 -11.90 1.62 -11.16
N ASP A 88 -11.09 0.99 -10.29
CA ASP A 88 -10.12 1.69 -9.44
C ASP A 88 -8.81 1.97 -10.17
N TYR A 89 -8.30 1.00 -10.93
CA TYR A 89 -7.03 1.08 -11.64
C TYR A 89 -6.99 0.20 -12.89
N ASP A 90 -5.99 0.40 -13.75
CA ASP A 90 -5.58 -0.57 -14.76
C ASP A 90 -4.44 -1.43 -14.20
N GLU A 91 -4.56 -2.76 -14.31
CA GLU A 91 -3.53 -3.69 -13.86
C GLU A 91 -2.61 -4.07 -15.02
N TYR A 92 -1.30 -4.14 -14.75
CA TYR A 92 -0.27 -4.48 -15.72
C TYR A 92 0.61 -5.59 -15.16
N ILE A 93 1.14 -6.42 -16.05
CA ILE A 93 2.07 -7.50 -15.72
C ILE A 93 3.42 -7.32 -16.41
N VAL A 94 4.48 -7.69 -15.67
CA VAL A 94 5.87 -7.79 -16.13
C VAL A 94 6.52 -9.02 -15.51
N ASP A 95 7.53 -9.60 -16.15
CA ASP A 95 8.24 -10.76 -15.58
C ASP A 95 8.96 -10.39 -14.28
N ARG A 96 9.55 -9.20 -14.23
CA ARG A 96 10.24 -8.61 -13.08
C ARG A 96 10.42 -7.11 -13.24
N VAL A 97 10.71 -6.43 -12.15
CA VAL A 97 11.15 -5.02 -12.17
C VAL A 97 12.58 -4.96 -11.66
N GLU A 98 13.49 -4.49 -12.49
CA GLU A 98 14.89 -4.29 -12.11
C GLU A 98 15.04 -3.12 -11.13
N VAL A 99 16.05 -3.17 -10.25
CA VAL A 99 16.30 -2.11 -9.25
C VAL A 99 16.39 -0.72 -9.89
N GLN A 100 17.04 -0.63 -11.05
CA GLN A 100 17.20 0.62 -11.80
C GLN A 100 15.89 1.21 -12.33
N ASP A 101 14.83 0.41 -12.42
CA ASP A 101 13.52 0.82 -12.90
C ASP A 101 12.60 1.29 -11.76
N ILE A 102 13.01 1.11 -10.49
CA ILE A 102 12.36 1.72 -9.32
C ILE A 102 12.82 3.18 -9.22
N LYS A 103 11.88 4.11 -9.41
CA LYS A 103 12.18 5.55 -9.53
C LYS A 103 11.97 6.31 -8.23
N ALA A 104 11.00 5.88 -7.42
CA ALA A 104 10.74 6.48 -6.12
C ALA A 104 10.12 5.48 -5.14
N VAL A 105 10.35 5.75 -3.85
CA VAL A 105 9.76 5.02 -2.74
C VAL A 105 9.02 6.04 -1.87
N TYR A 106 7.72 5.87 -1.71
CA TYR A 106 6.89 6.76 -0.91
C TYR A 106 6.39 6.06 0.34
N ILE A 107 6.53 6.72 1.49
CA ILE A 107 6.01 6.26 2.78
C ILE A 107 5.18 7.39 3.42
N PRO A 108 4.00 7.11 4.01
CA PRO A 108 3.23 8.12 4.70
C PRO A 108 4.03 8.72 5.85
N LYS A 109 4.14 10.05 5.87
CA LYS A 109 4.89 10.80 6.89
C LYS A 109 4.38 10.56 8.30
N ILE A 110 3.11 10.20 8.47
CA ILE A 110 2.54 9.81 9.77
C ILE A 110 3.25 8.61 10.42
N PHE A 111 4.03 7.84 9.65
CA PHE A 111 4.82 6.71 10.14
C PHE A 111 6.32 7.00 10.22
N GLU A 112 6.79 8.20 9.87
CA GLU A 112 8.21 8.53 9.69
C GLU A 112 9.09 8.10 10.86
N ASP A 113 8.69 8.40 12.10
CA ASP A 113 9.49 8.07 13.27
C ASP A 113 9.58 6.56 13.50
N ARG A 114 8.50 5.84 13.23
CA ARG A 114 8.38 4.41 13.54
C ARG A 114 9.01 3.52 12.48
N VAL A 115 8.99 3.92 11.20
CA VAL A 115 9.62 3.13 10.13
C VAL A 115 11.15 3.07 10.25
N ARG A 116 11.76 3.97 11.04
CA ARG A 116 13.20 3.94 11.33
C ARG A 116 13.63 2.70 12.10
N GLU A 117 12.70 2.01 12.76
CA GLU A 117 12.96 0.73 13.42
C GLU A 117 13.03 -0.45 12.44
N PHE A 118 12.50 -0.27 11.22
CA PHE A 118 12.38 -1.32 10.19
C PHE A 118 13.41 -1.18 9.07
N LEU A 119 13.94 0.02 8.86
CA LEU A 119 14.74 0.36 7.69
C LEU A 119 16.14 0.81 8.10
N THR A 120 17.14 0.38 7.33
CA THR A 120 18.49 0.93 7.47
C THR A 120 18.57 2.40 7.06
N GLU A 121 19.58 3.11 7.56
CA GLU A 121 19.88 4.51 7.18
C GLU A 121 20.14 4.68 5.67
N GLU A 122 20.61 3.63 4.99
CA GLU A 122 20.77 3.67 3.53
C GLU A 122 19.41 3.63 2.82
N THR A 123 18.52 2.75 3.26
CA THR A 123 17.15 2.64 2.74
C THR A 123 16.36 3.92 3.00
N LEU A 124 16.45 4.48 4.21
CA LEU A 124 15.76 5.73 4.58
C LEU A 124 16.11 6.91 3.67
N LYS A 125 17.34 6.99 3.16
CA LYS A 125 17.76 8.05 2.21
C LYS A 125 17.07 7.97 0.84
N LYS A 126 16.55 6.79 0.49
CA LYS A 126 15.82 6.54 -0.76
C LYS A 126 14.31 6.78 -0.60
N VAL A 127 13.84 6.91 0.64
CA VAL A 127 12.43 7.14 0.97
C VAL A 127 12.08 8.62 0.86
N THR A 128 10.97 8.91 0.18
CA THR A 128 10.29 10.20 0.23
C THR A 128 9.09 10.09 1.16
N PHE A 129 9.13 10.79 2.29
CA PHE A 129 7.99 10.87 3.19
C PHE A 129 6.94 11.84 2.65
N VAL A 130 5.71 11.36 2.50
CA VAL A 130 4.62 12.11 1.86
C VAL A 130 3.44 12.29 2.80
N GLU A 131 2.76 13.43 2.67
CA GLU A 131 1.47 13.64 3.33
C GLU A 131 0.42 12.71 2.71
N ILE A 132 -0.61 12.37 3.48
CA ILE A 132 -1.75 11.60 2.97
C ILE A 132 -3.07 12.35 3.16
N SER A 133 -4.05 12.02 2.33
CA SER A 133 -5.47 12.25 2.63
C SER A 133 -6.18 10.90 2.63
N ALA A 134 -7.19 10.78 3.48
CA ALA A 134 -7.96 9.55 3.60
C ALA A 134 -9.35 9.86 4.16
N LYS A 135 -10.22 8.87 4.11
CA LYS A 135 -11.54 8.93 4.73
C LYS A 135 -11.68 7.86 5.80
N HIS A 136 -12.57 8.06 6.75
CA HIS A 136 -12.94 7.04 7.73
C HIS A 136 -14.44 7.07 7.98
N TYR A 137 -14.98 5.97 8.52
CA TYR A 137 -16.39 5.93 8.92
C TYR A 137 -16.60 6.67 10.25
N GLN A 138 -17.63 7.51 10.29
CA GLN A 138 -18.22 8.10 11.48
C GLN A 138 -19.75 8.06 11.31
N ASP A 139 -20.46 7.44 12.24
CA ASP A 139 -21.92 7.32 12.22
C ASP A 139 -22.47 6.84 10.86
N PHE A 140 -21.86 5.78 10.32
CA PHE A 140 -22.16 5.18 9.00
C PHE A 140 -21.85 6.06 7.77
N ASN A 141 -21.32 7.27 7.98
CA ASN A 141 -20.91 8.16 6.89
C ASN A 141 -19.40 8.08 6.69
N LEU A 142 -18.98 8.10 5.43
CA LEU A 142 -17.57 8.17 5.07
C LEU A 142 -17.15 9.64 4.98
N ILE A 143 -16.35 10.10 5.94
CA ILE A 143 -15.91 11.50 6.07
C ILE A 143 -14.39 11.63 5.94
N GLU A 144 -13.91 12.84 5.64
CA GLU A 144 -12.47 13.12 5.56
C GLU A 144 -11.79 12.94 6.93
N ALA A 145 -10.61 12.32 6.94
CA ALA A 145 -9.78 12.19 8.13
C ALA A 145 -9.04 13.50 8.41
N ASP A 146 -9.27 14.06 9.61
CA ASP A 146 -8.54 15.22 10.10
C ASP A 146 -7.13 14.86 10.60
N GLU A 147 -6.30 15.87 10.88
CA GLU A 147 -4.93 15.68 11.36
C GLU A 147 -4.87 14.86 12.65
N LYS A 148 -5.84 15.04 13.55
CA LYS A 148 -5.93 14.29 14.81
C LYS A 148 -6.16 12.80 14.53
N THR A 149 -7.03 12.50 13.58
CA THR A 149 -7.33 11.15 13.13
C THR A 149 -6.10 10.52 12.49
N LEU A 150 -5.48 11.19 11.51
CA LEU A 150 -4.27 10.70 10.86
C LEU A 150 -3.11 10.49 11.85
N SER A 151 -2.94 11.38 12.83
CA SER A 151 -1.96 11.23 13.91
C SER A 151 -2.23 10.01 14.79
N ALA A 152 -3.50 9.67 15.05
CA ALA A 152 -3.85 8.47 15.78
C ALA A 152 -3.43 7.20 15.01
N PHE A 153 -3.61 7.16 13.68
CA PHE A 153 -3.10 6.06 12.86
C PHE A 153 -1.59 5.97 12.90
N GLY A 154 -0.88 7.09 12.77
CA GLY A 154 0.59 7.13 12.87
C GLY A 154 1.11 6.47 14.15
N LYS A 155 0.36 6.58 15.26
CA LYS A 155 0.73 6.01 16.57
C LYS A 155 0.28 4.57 16.80
N THR A 156 -0.79 4.13 16.15
CA THR A 156 -1.49 2.90 16.57
C THR A 156 -1.63 1.85 15.49
N ALA A 157 -1.56 2.24 14.21
CA ALA A 157 -1.60 1.28 13.12
C ALA A 157 -0.32 0.44 13.14
N GLU A 158 -0.47 -0.85 12.88
CA GLU A 158 0.67 -1.74 12.72
C GLU A 158 1.36 -1.46 11.38
N ILE A 159 2.70 -1.44 11.37
CA ILE A 159 3.48 -1.05 10.18
C ILE A 159 3.71 -2.26 9.28
N ASP A 160 4.04 -3.39 9.90
CA ASP A 160 4.15 -4.72 9.30
C ASP A 160 2.96 -5.54 9.79
N SER A 161 1.83 -5.42 9.07
CA SER A 161 0.56 -6.01 9.49
C SER A 161 0.16 -7.15 8.56
N THR A 162 -0.32 -8.24 9.15
CA THR A 162 -1.00 -9.33 8.44
C THR A 162 -2.52 -9.14 8.44
N GLU A 163 -3.00 -8.03 9.00
CA GLU A 163 -4.41 -7.68 9.05
C GLU A 163 -4.92 -7.25 7.67
N PHE A 164 -6.25 -7.33 7.51
CA PHE A 164 -6.98 -6.89 6.33
C PHE A 164 -6.72 -5.45 5.85
N ASN A 165 -6.14 -4.58 6.70
CA ASN A 165 -5.85 -3.21 6.32
C ASN A 165 -4.64 -2.67 7.10
N PHE A 166 -3.58 -2.31 6.38
CA PHE A 166 -2.40 -1.67 6.95
C PHE A 166 -2.68 -0.30 7.58
N PHE A 167 -3.80 0.34 7.23
CA PHE A 167 -4.33 1.51 7.94
C PHE A 167 -5.51 1.14 8.84
N ARG A 168 -5.31 0.11 9.68
CA ARG A 168 -6.18 -0.22 10.82
C ARG A 168 -5.59 0.35 12.10
N GLY A 169 -6.27 1.32 12.69
CA GLY A 169 -5.83 2.07 13.85
C GLY A 169 -6.73 1.85 15.06
N LYS A 170 -6.31 2.41 16.18
CA LYS A 170 -7.02 2.38 17.45
C LYS A 170 -7.27 3.80 17.94
N ARG A 171 -8.47 4.06 18.45
CA ARG A 171 -8.81 5.32 19.12
C ARG A 171 -9.50 5.05 20.44
N LYS A 172 -9.35 5.96 21.40
CA LYS A 172 -10.13 5.94 22.63
C LYS A 172 -11.46 6.64 22.41
N VAL A 173 -12.55 5.99 22.82
CA VAL A 173 -13.90 6.57 22.82
C VAL A 173 -14.53 6.41 24.20
N GLN A 174 -15.39 7.34 24.58
CA GLN A 174 -16.12 7.25 25.84
C GLN A 174 -17.20 6.16 25.72
N GLY A 175 -17.03 5.07 26.48
CA GLY A 175 -18.06 4.07 26.70
C GLY A 175 -19.01 4.45 27.83
N LEU A 176 -20.00 3.59 28.07
CA LEU A 176 -21.07 3.82 29.05
C LEU A 176 -20.55 4.01 30.49
N PHE A 177 -19.40 3.39 30.82
CA PHE A 177 -18.82 3.43 32.17
C PHE A 177 -17.31 3.78 32.21
N SER A 178 -16.61 3.76 31.08
CA SER A 178 -15.17 4.04 30.99
C SER A 178 -14.79 4.40 29.55
N GLU A 179 -13.57 4.93 29.34
CA GLU A 179 -12.98 4.92 28.01
C GLU A 179 -12.77 3.48 27.53
N ILE A 180 -13.06 3.23 26.25
CA ILE A 180 -12.80 1.96 25.58
C ILE A 180 -11.94 2.21 24.34
N GLU A 181 -11.15 1.21 23.96
CA GLU A 181 -10.41 1.21 22.70
C GLU A 181 -11.34 0.74 21.57
N GLN A 182 -11.42 1.53 20.51
CA GLN A 182 -12.18 1.22 19.31
C GLN A 182 -11.23 1.10 18.12
N ILE A 183 -11.36 -0.01 17.39
CA ILE A 183 -10.68 -0.23 16.11
C ILE A 183 -11.44 0.51 15.01
N PHE A 184 -10.70 1.14 14.11
CA PHE A 184 -11.26 1.79 12.92
C PHE A 184 -10.22 1.85 11.80
N ASP A 185 -10.70 1.97 10.57
CA ASP A 185 -9.89 1.85 9.35
C ASP A 185 -9.90 3.16 8.55
N LEU A 186 -8.79 3.46 7.85
CA LEU A 186 -8.78 4.44 6.77
C LEU A 186 -9.15 3.79 5.43
N TYR A 187 -9.81 4.59 4.61
CA TYR A 187 -10.29 4.27 3.27
C TYR A 187 -9.90 5.37 2.29
N LYS A 188 -9.87 5.05 0.99
CA LYS A 188 -9.55 6.00 -0.09
C LYS A 188 -8.26 6.79 0.21
N VAL A 189 -7.21 6.07 0.60
CA VAL A 189 -5.93 6.66 0.97
C VAL A 189 -5.25 7.18 -0.29
N VAL A 190 -4.83 8.45 -0.24
CA VAL A 190 -4.13 9.14 -1.32
C VAL A 190 -2.79 9.63 -0.79
N TYR A 191 -1.71 9.27 -1.47
CA TYR A 191 -0.35 9.72 -1.20
C TYR A 191 -0.08 11.00 -2.00
N LYS A 192 0.42 12.06 -1.36
CA LYS A 192 0.64 13.37 -1.99
C LYS A 192 2.11 13.53 -2.41
N PHE A 193 2.43 13.12 -3.64
CA PHE A 193 3.77 13.19 -4.26
C PHE A 193 3.75 13.87 -5.64
#